data_AF-A0A0A1SV00-F1
#
_entry.id   AF-A0A0A1SV00-F1
#
_cell.length_a   1.000
_cell.length_b   1.000
_cell.length_c   1.000
_cell.angle_alpha   90.00
_cell.angle_beta   90.00
_cell.angle_gamma   90.00
#
_symmetry.space_group_name_H-M   'P 1'
#
loop_
_entity.id
_entity.type
_entity.pdbx_description
1 polymer ?
#
loop_
_entity_poly.entity_id
_entity_poly.type
_entity_poly.pdbx_seq_one_letter_code
_entity_poly.pdbx_strand_id
1 'polypeptide(L)'
;MHPSKAKPPNSSQYEPLSLSDNDNDNDNGEGSDTPLATLSSSEDLPEPCQSPSQPAPLLVYLSLALALVSAVNMLLLPAVLSEYRAHPFSISQLAALPYGDARVGLDKVAHLVPSKVYHHAWPDRIVRVSRKLKKAVWGQGVQVYVTVEDSTIMRFPISPAATGSTNTCALSWRPPPEYSVRTKDLTTKGDITEIEVWQLIAPSATNSSTMDELDYDTLSYSTIPVRGELLGVLDLTGRPNSTTVEFACPSHDESLVVEMKCQRVACHVSFKQVDIAPTFGFELVTRRKQVRQQS
;
A
#
# COMPACT_ATOMS: atom_id res chain seq x y z
N MET A 1 27.04 48.86 -22.33
CA MET A 1 28.05 47.78 -22.39
C MET A 1 28.20 47.24 -20.97
N HIS A 2 27.99 45.98 -20.57
CA HIS A 2 27.54 44.71 -21.14
C HIS A 2 26.78 43.99 -20.00
N PRO A 3 25.80 43.11 -20.27
CA PRO A 3 25.20 42.27 -19.25
C PRO A 3 26.06 41.02 -19.00
N SER A 4 26.41 40.72 -17.74
CA SER A 4 27.03 39.45 -17.37
C SER A 4 25.96 38.35 -17.28
N LYS A 5 26.05 37.42 -18.22
CA LYS A 5 25.25 36.20 -18.36
C LYS A 5 25.58 35.24 -17.21
N ALA A 6 24.62 34.95 -16.34
CA ALA A 6 24.72 33.82 -15.42
C ALA A 6 24.34 32.52 -16.16
N LYS A 7 25.22 31.53 -16.06
CA LYS A 7 25.16 30.22 -16.72
C LYS A 7 24.20 29.29 -15.94
N PRO A 8 23.23 28.61 -16.57
CA PRO A 8 22.44 27.60 -15.88
C PRO A 8 23.30 26.34 -15.61
N PRO A 9 23.13 25.68 -14.45
CA PRO A 9 23.86 24.45 -14.12
C PRO A 9 23.35 23.25 -14.94
N ASN A 10 24.32 22.43 -15.38
CA ASN A 10 24.19 21.20 -16.15
C ASN A 10 23.03 20.31 -15.68
N SER A 11 22.16 19.91 -16.61
CA SER A 11 21.30 18.75 -16.45
C SER A 11 22.15 17.48 -16.46
N SER A 12 22.13 16.71 -15.37
CA SER A 12 22.62 15.33 -15.37
C SER A 12 21.66 14.47 -16.20
N GLN A 13 21.99 14.21 -17.46
CA GLN A 13 21.36 13.18 -18.26
C GLN A 13 21.77 11.81 -17.72
N TYR A 14 20.78 10.97 -17.45
CA TYR A 14 20.99 9.56 -17.13
C TYR A 14 20.96 8.77 -18.46
N GLU A 15 22.05 8.07 -18.76
CA GLU A 15 22.17 7.22 -19.93
C GLU A 15 21.81 5.78 -19.53
N PRO A 16 20.75 5.17 -20.08
CA PRO A 16 20.39 3.80 -19.77
C PRO A 16 21.36 2.83 -20.45
N LEU A 17 21.86 1.86 -19.68
CA LEU A 17 22.72 0.77 -20.14
C LEU A 17 21.99 -0.06 -21.20
N SER A 18 22.54 -0.11 -22.42
CA SER A 18 22.12 -1.01 -23.49
C SER A 18 22.52 -2.44 -23.15
N LEU A 19 21.52 -3.33 -23.09
CA LEU A 19 21.69 -4.77 -23.01
C LEU A 19 22.22 -5.25 -24.36
N SER A 20 23.44 -5.76 -24.39
CA SER A 20 24.04 -6.36 -25.58
C SER A 20 23.61 -7.82 -25.66
N ASP A 21 22.61 -8.12 -26.47
CA ASP A 21 22.37 -9.47 -26.98
C ASP A 21 23.27 -9.66 -28.19
N ASN A 22 24.28 -10.51 -28.05
CA ASN A 22 25.21 -10.87 -29.11
C ASN A 22 24.89 -12.29 -29.58
N ASP A 23 23.79 -12.41 -30.33
CA ASP A 23 23.58 -13.54 -31.25
C ASP A 23 24.18 -13.14 -32.59
N ASN A 24 25.24 -13.82 -33.00
CA ASN A 24 25.49 -13.98 -34.42
C ASN A 24 26.24 -15.29 -34.70
N ASP A 25 25.48 -16.15 -35.35
CA ASP A 25 25.87 -17.19 -36.28
C ASP A 25 27.19 -16.93 -37.00
N ASN A 26 27.99 -18.00 -37.10
CA ASN A 26 29.00 -18.11 -38.14
C ASN A 26 28.75 -19.42 -38.89
N ASP A 27 28.02 -19.24 -39.99
CA ASP A 27 27.88 -20.17 -41.10
C ASP A 27 29.17 -20.15 -41.94
N ASN A 28 29.67 -21.32 -42.33
CA ASN A 28 30.63 -21.51 -43.43
C ASN A 28 30.89 -23.00 -43.63
N GLY A 29 30.51 -23.55 -44.79
CA GLY A 29 30.95 -24.88 -45.22
C GLY A 29 30.23 -25.47 -46.42
N GLU A 30 30.46 -24.88 -47.60
CA GLU A 30 30.37 -25.43 -48.97
C GLU A 30 29.91 -26.90 -49.19
N GLY A 31 28.83 -27.04 -49.98
CA GLY A 31 28.90 -27.53 -51.37
C GLY A 31 28.97 -29.05 -51.64
N SER A 32 27.85 -29.64 -52.07
CA SER A 32 27.82 -30.54 -53.24
C SER A 32 26.40 -30.92 -53.68
N ASP A 33 26.26 -31.02 -55.00
CA ASP A 33 25.05 -31.02 -55.81
C ASP A 33 24.19 -32.29 -55.81
N THR A 34 22.98 -32.13 -56.38
CA THR A 34 22.19 -33.06 -57.22
C THR A 34 21.16 -34.02 -56.57
N PRO A 35 20.07 -34.42 -57.29
CA PRO A 35 18.74 -33.88 -57.01
C PRO A 35 17.63 -34.95 -56.84
N LEU A 36 16.41 -34.46 -56.54
CA LEU A 36 15.10 -35.03 -56.93
C LEU A 36 14.70 -36.40 -56.34
N ALA A 37 13.63 -36.43 -55.54
CA ALA A 37 12.35 -37.07 -55.89
C ALA A 37 11.56 -37.63 -54.68
N THR A 38 10.23 -37.46 -54.81
CA THR A 38 9.14 -38.37 -54.42
C THR A 38 8.70 -38.54 -52.96
N LEU A 39 7.50 -38.00 -52.72
CA LEU A 39 6.45 -38.47 -51.80
C LEU A 39 6.22 -39.99 -51.86
N SER A 40 6.09 -40.66 -50.70
CA SER A 40 4.93 -41.52 -50.35
C SER A 40 5.17 -42.41 -49.13
N SER A 41 4.17 -42.37 -48.22
CA SER A 41 3.47 -43.51 -47.61
C SER A 41 4.22 -44.51 -46.71
N SER A 42 3.82 -44.54 -45.43
CA SER A 42 3.38 -45.72 -44.63
C SER A 42 3.51 -45.36 -43.13
N GLU A 43 2.39 -45.30 -42.41
CA GLU A 43 1.92 -46.39 -41.52
C GLU A 43 2.99 -46.82 -40.50
N ASP A 44 2.89 -46.30 -39.27
CA ASP A 44 2.49 -47.10 -38.11
C ASP A 44 2.66 -46.29 -36.81
N LEU A 45 1.54 -46.01 -36.16
CA LEU A 45 1.50 -45.60 -34.75
C LEU A 45 1.50 -46.85 -33.87
N PRO A 46 2.27 -46.84 -32.78
CA PRO A 46 1.83 -47.50 -31.56
C PRO A 46 1.62 -46.47 -30.45
N GLU A 47 0.40 -46.41 -29.94
CA GLU A 47 0.13 -46.00 -28.56
C GLU A 47 1.00 -46.82 -27.60
N PRO A 48 1.52 -46.20 -26.52
CA PRO A 48 1.75 -46.91 -25.29
C PRO A 48 0.81 -46.39 -24.20
N CYS A 49 -0.06 -47.28 -23.74
CA CYS A 49 -0.83 -47.16 -22.51
C CYS A 49 0.06 -46.73 -21.33
N GLN A 50 -0.24 -45.58 -20.72
CA GLN A 50 0.36 -45.17 -19.46
C GLN A 50 -0.26 -45.97 -18.30
N SER A 51 0.48 -46.95 -17.81
CA SER A 51 0.22 -47.55 -16.49
C SER A 51 0.62 -46.55 -15.40
N PRO A 52 -0.08 -46.48 -14.25
CA PRO A 52 0.31 -45.59 -13.17
C PRO A 52 1.63 -46.08 -12.57
N SER A 53 2.72 -45.36 -12.84
CA SER A 53 4.02 -45.61 -12.23
C SER A 53 3.88 -45.41 -10.73
N GLN A 54 3.82 -46.52 -9.99
CA GLN A 54 3.93 -46.48 -8.54
C GLN A 54 5.24 -45.77 -8.19
N PRO A 55 5.23 -44.74 -7.33
CA PRO A 55 6.46 -44.08 -6.93
C PRO A 55 7.36 -45.13 -6.29
N ALA A 56 8.61 -45.21 -6.75
CA ALA A 56 9.60 -46.14 -6.21
C ALA A 56 9.55 -46.07 -4.67
N PRO A 57 9.45 -47.20 -3.96
CA PRO A 57 9.18 -47.22 -2.52
C PRO A 57 10.16 -46.35 -1.72
N LEU A 58 11.37 -46.19 -2.24
CA LEU A 58 12.43 -45.33 -1.69
C LEU A 58 12.05 -43.84 -1.62
N LEU A 59 11.32 -43.31 -2.61
CA LEU A 59 10.83 -41.92 -2.60
C LEU A 59 9.73 -41.70 -1.55
N VAL A 60 8.93 -42.74 -1.29
CA VAL A 60 7.90 -42.71 -0.24
C VAL A 60 8.55 -42.75 1.15
N TYR A 61 9.58 -43.59 1.35
CA TYR A 61 10.32 -43.60 2.61
C TYR A 61 11.09 -42.29 2.84
N LEU A 62 11.66 -41.70 1.79
CA LEU A 62 12.41 -40.45 1.91
C LEU A 62 11.49 -39.26 2.21
N SER A 63 10.33 -39.17 1.57
CA SER A 63 9.35 -38.12 1.86
C SER A 63 8.75 -38.28 3.26
N LEU A 64 8.50 -39.51 3.72
CA LEU A 64 8.05 -39.80 5.08
C LEU A 64 9.12 -39.41 6.12
N ALA A 65 10.39 -39.76 5.88
CA ALA A 65 11.49 -39.37 6.77
C ALA A 65 11.64 -37.84 6.85
N LEU A 66 11.55 -37.14 5.72
CA LEU A 66 11.62 -35.68 5.68
C LEU A 66 10.45 -35.03 6.42
N ALA A 67 9.24 -35.57 6.26
CA ALA A 67 8.04 -35.12 6.95
C ALA A 67 8.14 -35.33 8.47
N LEU A 68 8.69 -36.47 8.92
CA LEU A 68 8.92 -36.74 10.34
C LEU A 68 9.97 -35.79 10.93
N VAL A 69 11.08 -35.54 10.24
CA VAL A 69 12.11 -34.57 10.69
C VAL A 69 11.53 -33.16 10.77
N SER A 70 10.71 -32.75 9.78
CA SER A 70 10.02 -31.46 9.79
C SER A 70 9.01 -31.34 10.93
N ALA A 71 8.21 -32.38 11.16
CA ALA A 71 7.23 -32.42 12.24
C ALA A 71 7.89 -32.32 13.62
N VAL A 72 9.00 -33.04 13.82
CA VAL A 72 9.79 -32.97 15.07
C VAL A 72 10.35 -31.56 15.27
N ASN A 73 10.88 -30.91 14.24
CA ASN A 73 11.36 -29.53 14.33
C ASN A 73 10.23 -28.54 14.67
N MET A 74 9.05 -28.69 14.07
CA MET A 74 7.87 -27.86 14.37
C MET A 74 7.30 -28.12 15.78
N LEU A 75 7.43 -29.34 16.30
CA LEU A 75 6.99 -29.67 17.66
C LEU A 75 7.95 -29.16 18.74
N LEU A 76 9.25 -29.16 18.44
CA LEU A 76 10.30 -28.67 19.33
C LEU A 76 10.37 -27.15 19.36
N LEU A 77 10.02 -26.46 18.27
CA LEU A 77 10.13 -25.00 18.17
C LEU A 77 9.41 -24.24 19.31
N PRO A 78 8.14 -24.54 19.64
CA PRO A 78 7.43 -23.83 20.71
C PRO A 78 8.04 -24.10 22.09
N ALA A 79 8.47 -25.33 22.36
CA ALA A 79 9.09 -25.72 23.62
C ALA A 79 10.44 -25.00 23.80
N VAL A 80 11.29 -25.05 22.77
CA VAL A 80 12.59 -24.37 22.76
C VAL A 80 12.41 -22.85 22.88
N LEU A 81 11.51 -22.24 22.11
CA LEU A 81 11.24 -20.79 22.19
C LEU A 81 10.68 -20.37 23.56
N SER A 82 9.89 -21.24 24.22
CA SER A 82 9.38 -20.95 25.57
C SER A 82 10.50 -20.94 26.61
N GLU A 83 11.49 -21.82 26.47
CA GLU A 83 12.64 -21.89 27.36
C GLU A 83 13.57 -20.67 27.21
N TYR A 84 13.78 -20.21 25.96
CA TYR A 84 14.49 -18.96 25.67
C TYR A 84 13.75 -17.71 26.16
N ARG A 85 12.41 -17.70 26.16
CA ARG A 85 11.63 -16.61 26.76
C ARG A 85 11.73 -16.58 28.29
N ALA A 86 11.84 -17.74 28.92
CA ALA A 86 11.93 -17.86 30.38
C ALA A 86 13.32 -17.52 30.93
N HIS A 87 14.36 -17.60 30.11
CA HIS A 87 15.75 -17.29 30.49
C HIS A 87 16.32 -16.13 29.67
N PRO A 88 15.90 -14.88 29.93
CA PRO A 88 16.60 -13.73 29.37
C PRO A 88 18.05 -13.75 29.86
N PHE A 89 19.00 -13.70 28.93
CA PHE A 89 20.43 -13.70 29.25
C PHE A 89 20.76 -12.54 30.21
N SER A 90 21.57 -12.83 31.23
CA SER A 90 22.09 -11.77 32.10
C SER A 90 23.08 -10.89 31.34
N ILE A 91 23.22 -9.63 31.77
CA ILE A 91 24.16 -8.66 31.18
C ILE A 91 25.61 -9.21 31.16
N SER A 92 25.96 -10.02 32.17
CA SER A 92 27.26 -10.68 32.27
C SER A 92 27.47 -11.84 31.27
N GLN A 93 26.40 -12.56 30.90
CA GLN A 93 26.44 -13.62 29.88
C GLN A 93 26.49 -13.03 28.47
N LEU A 94 25.83 -11.90 28.24
CA LEU A 94 25.92 -11.14 26.97
C LEU A 94 27.34 -10.63 26.72
N ALA A 95 28.03 -10.18 27.76
CA ALA A 95 29.41 -9.70 27.66
C ALA A 95 30.44 -10.82 27.41
N ALA A 96 30.08 -12.07 27.67
CA ALA A 96 30.94 -13.24 27.50
C ALA A 96 30.80 -13.92 26.12
N LEU A 97 29.89 -13.46 25.27
CA LEU A 97 29.74 -13.98 23.91
C LEU A 97 30.92 -13.52 23.03
N PRO A 98 31.47 -14.41 22.18
CA PRO A 98 32.64 -14.10 21.35
C PRO A 98 32.39 -12.99 20.31
N TYR A 99 31.12 -12.68 20.03
CA TYR A 99 30.70 -11.51 19.28
C TYR A 99 29.90 -10.62 20.24
N GLY A 100 30.53 -9.52 20.67
CA GLY A 100 29.93 -8.57 21.61
C GLY A 100 28.59 -8.05 21.10
N ASP A 101 27.65 -7.90 22.05
CA ASP A 101 26.32 -7.29 21.95
C ASP A 101 25.83 -7.02 20.52
N ALA A 102 24.94 -7.88 20.01
CA ALA A 102 24.32 -7.76 18.69
C ALA A 102 23.50 -6.45 18.50
N ARG A 103 23.40 -5.61 19.54
CA ARG A 103 22.80 -4.27 19.49
C ARG A 103 23.81 -3.17 19.16
N VAL A 104 25.12 -3.43 19.20
CA VAL A 104 26.15 -2.45 18.85
C VAL A 104 26.01 -2.10 17.37
N GLY A 105 25.54 -0.87 17.09
CA GLY A 105 25.24 -0.39 15.75
C GLY A 105 23.76 -0.17 15.47
N LEU A 106 22.83 -0.70 16.28
CA LEU A 106 21.40 -0.43 16.14
C LEU A 106 21.07 1.03 16.54
N ASP A 107 21.80 1.57 17.51
CA ASP A 107 21.85 2.97 17.88
C ASP A 107 22.36 3.86 16.73
N LYS A 108 23.43 3.42 16.04
CA LYS A 108 23.97 4.11 14.87
C LYS A 108 23.00 4.07 13.69
N VAL A 109 22.28 2.96 13.50
CA VAL A 109 21.21 2.85 12.49
C VAL A 109 20.02 3.73 12.86
N ALA A 110 19.64 3.82 14.14
CA ALA A 110 18.56 4.71 14.59
C ALA A 110 18.85 6.19 14.29
N HIS A 111 20.12 6.62 14.29
CA HIS A 111 20.54 7.96 13.87
C HIS A 111 20.59 8.14 12.34
N LEU A 112 20.68 7.05 11.57
CA LEU A 112 20.64 7.06 10.10
C LEU A 112 19.20 6.96 9.56
N VAL A 113 18.25 6.47 10.36
CA VAL A 113 16.83 6.53 10.02
C VAL A 113 16.38 7.98 10.24
N PRO A 114 16.03 8.74 9.19
CA PRO A 114 15.49 10.08 9.39
C PRO A 114 14.27 9.97 10.30
N SER A 115 14.22 10.83 11.33
CA SER A 115 13.03 10.90 12.18
C SER A 115 11.83 11.09 11.26
N LYS A 116 10.81 10.22 11.39
CA LYS A 116 9.63 10.30 10.54
C LYS A 116 8.94 11.64 10.82
N VAL A 117 9.24 12.63 9.99
CA VAL A 117 8.64 13.98 10.04
C VAL A 117 7.13 13.89 9.81
N TYR A 118 6.71 12.85 9.10
CA TYR A 118 5.33 12.58 8.73
C TYR A 118 4.82 11.30 9.40
N HIS A 119 3.66 11.43 10.03
CA HIS A 119 2.82 10.32 10.46
C HIS A 119 1.73 10.11 9.41
N HIS A 120 1.47 8.86 9.05
CA HIS A 120 0.43 8.50 8.08
C HIS A 120 -0.62 7.66 8.79
N ALA A 121 -1.89 7.97 8.56
CA ALA A 121 -3.03 7.22 9.07
C ALA A 121 -4.03 6.92 7.96
N TRP A 122 -4.43 5.67 7.85
CA TRP A 122 -5.49 5.23 6.95
C TRP A 122 -6.86 5.41 7.61
N PRO A 123 -7.94 5.58 6.84
CA PRO A 123 -9.25 5.67 7.43
C PRO A 123 -9.63 4.33 8.07
N ASP A 124 -10.14 4.37 9.29
CA ASP A 124 -10.57 3.20 10.05
C ASP A 124 -12.07 2.89 9.86
N ARG A 125 -12.82 3.85 9.31
CA ARG A 125 -14.20 3.70 8.87
C ARG A 125 -14.39 4.36 7.51
N ILE A 126 -15.08 3.66 6.62
CA ILE A 126 -15.48 4.13 5.30
C ILE A 126 -16.95 3.79 5.09
N VAL A 127 -17.73 4.78 4.67
CA VAL A 127 -19.17 4.67 4.48
C VAL A 127 -19.57 5.28 3.16
N ARG A 128 -20.37 4.55 2.39
CA ARG A 128 -21.02 5.10 1.19
C ARG A 128 -22.48 5.38 1.49
N VAL A 129 -22.87 6.65 1.38
CA VAL A 129 -24.27 7.07 1.46
C VAL A 129 -24.72 7.52 0.07
N SER A 130 -25.79 6.93 -0.44
CA SER A 130 -26.32 7.26 -1.76
C SER A 130 -27.72 7.85 -1.64
N ARG A 131 -28.07 8.77 -2.53
CA ARG A 131 -29.47 9.21 -2.67
C ARG A 131 -30.38 8.09 -3.20
N LYS A 132 -29.82 7.18 -4.02
CA LYS A 132 -30.56 6.09 -4.66
C LYS A 132 -30.69 4.86 -3.76
N LEU A 133 -29.71 4.62 -2.89
CA LEU A 133 -29.72 3.50 -1.96
C LEU A 133 -30.20 3.99 -0.59
N LYS A 134 -31.38 3.50 -0.16
CA LYS A 134 -31.99 3.89 1.12
C LYS A 134 -31.18 3.51 2.36
N LYS A 135 -30.27 2.55 2.22
CA LYS A 135 -29.36 2.10 3.27
C LYS A 135 -27.94 2.30 2.76
N ALA A 136 -27.06 2.83 3.61
CA ALA A 136 -25.63 2.76 3.34
C ALA A 136 -25.22 1.28 3.22
N VAL A 137 -24.27 1.01 2.34
CA VAL A 137 -23.70 -0.32 2.19
C VAL A 137 -22.66 -0.46 3.29
N TRP A 138 -23.02 -1.19 4.34
CA TRP A 138 -22.23 -1.32 5.56
C TRP A 138 -21.39 -2.59 5.57
N GLY A 139 -20.22 -2.47 6.20
CA GLY A 139 -19.38 -3.60 6.60
C GLY A 139 -17.92 -3.23 6.46
N GLN A 140 -17.25 -2.88 7.57
CA GLN A 140 -15.78 -2.73 7.69
C GLN A 140 -15.13 -2.21 6.38
N GLY A 141 -15.67 -1.11 5.85
CA GLY A 141 -15.74 -0.80 4.42
C GLY A 141 -14.43 -0.82 3.67
N VAL A 142 -14.05 -1.99 3.17
CA VAL A 142 -12.97 -2.13 2.17
C VAL A 142 -13.34 -1.33 0.91
N GLN A 143 -14.61 -1.18 0.55
CA GLN A 143 -14.97 -0.56 -0.73
C GLN A 143 -15.16 0.96 -0.65
N VAL A 144 -14.31 1.70 -1.37
CA VAL A 144 -14.40 3.14 -1.60
C VAL A 144 -15.17 3.40 -2.90
N TYR A 145 -16.08 4.38 -2.90
CA TYR A 145 -16.90 4.72 -4.06
C TYR A 145 -17.26 6.21 -4.13
N VAL A 146 -16.43 7.01 -4.80
CA VAL A 146 -16.62 8.46 -4.94
C VAL A 146 -17.28 8.75 -6.30
N THR A 147 -18.48 9.32 -6.27
CA THR A 147 -19.22 9.75 -7.47
C THR A 147 -19.98 11.04 -7.19
N VAL A 148 -20.68 11.56 -8.20
CA VAL A 148 -21.53 12.78 -8.07
C VAL A 148 -22.77 12.52 -7.21
N GLU A 149 -23.31 11.31 -7.28
CA GLU A 149 -24.59 10.95 -6.64
C GLU A 149 -24.43 10.40 -5.22
N ASP A 150 -23.20 10.01 -4.86
CA ASP A 150 -22.88 9.37 -3.60
C ASP A 150 -21.94 10.23 -2.77
N SER A 151 -22.15 10.19 -1.46
CA SER A 151 -21.26 10.77 -0.45
C SER A 151 -20.45 9.64 0.16
N THR A 152 -19.12 9.67 -0.01
CA THR A 152 -18.23 8.75 0.71
C THR A 152 -17.69 9.43 1.94
N ILE A 153 -18.02 8.90 3.11
CA ILE A 153 -17.59 9.41 4.40
C ILE A 153 -16.44 8.56 4.90
N MET A 154 -15.35 9.18 5.33
CA MET A 154 -14.16 8.51 5.85
C MET A 154 -13.78 9.10 7.21
N ARG A 155 -13.48 8.22 8.18
CA ARG A 155 -12.94 8.61 9.48
C ARG A 155 -11.46 8.25 9.55
N PHE A 156 -10.64 9.23 9.92
CA PHE A 156 -9.20 9.08 10.09
C PHE A 156 -8.83 9.24 11.57
N PRO A 157 -8.22 8.22 12.19
CA PRO A 157 -7.75 8.33 13.55
C PRO A 157 -6.52 9.25 13.62
N ILE A 158 -6.48 10.12 14.63
CA ILE A 158 -5.32 10.96 14.91
C ILE A 158 -4.40 10.21 15.86
N SER A 159 -3.13 10.04 15.48
CA SER A 159 -2.18 9.33 16.33
C SER A 159 -1.76 10.18 17.55
N PRO A 160 -1.64 9.60 18.75
CA PRO A 160 -1.03 10.26 19.92
C PRO A 160 0.49 10.47 19.77
N ALA A 161 1.12 10.03 18.67
CA ALA A 161 2.45 10.51 18.32
C ALA A 161 2.39 11.86 17.58
N ALA A 162 1.25 12.22 17.00
CA ALA A 162 0.98 13.52 16.44
C ALA A 162 0.35 14.46 17.47
N THR A 163 0.77 14.38 18.74
CA THR A 163 0.34 15.27 19.82
C THR A 163 1.54 15.98 20.42
N GLY A 164 1.65 17.23 20.00
CA GLY A 164 2.66 18.22 20.34
C GLY A 164 2.12 19.56 19.84
N SER A 165 2.48 20.67 20.47
CA SER A 165 1.90 21.96 20.12
C SER A 165 2.18 22.29 18.64
N THR A 166 1.10 22.42 17.86
CA THR A 166 1.03 22.80 16.43
C THR A 166 1.37 21.71 15.40
N ASN A 167 0.53 20.68 15.30
CA ASN A 167 0.60 19.72 14.19
C ASN A 167 -0.25 20.18 13.01
N THR A 168 0.29 20.02 11.80
CA THR A 168 -0.43 20.28 10.56
C THR A 168 -0.84 18.96 9.92
N CYS A 169 -2.07 18.90 9.43
CA CYS A 169 -2.68 17.76 8.78
C CYS A 169 -2.93 18.07 7.31
N ALA A 170 -2.84 17.06 6.47
CA ALA A 170 -3.26 17.12 5.07
C ALA A 170 -3.82 15.76 4.66
N LEU A 171 -4.80 15.74 3.77
CA LEU A 171 -5.26 14.50 3.17
C LEU A 171 -4.51 14.28 1.86
N SER A 172 -4.02 13.06 1.68
CA SER A 172 -3.20 12.64 0.54
C SER A 172 -3.88 11.51 -0.20
N TRP A 173 -3.89 11.57 -1.53
CA TRP A 173 -4.16 10.46 -2.41
C TRP A 173 -2.85 9.77 -2.79
N ARG A 174 -2.79 8.47 -2.53
CA ARG A 174 -1.71 7.59 -2.92
C ARG A 174 -2.18 6.63 -4.02
N PRO A 175 -1.70 6.74 -5.27
CA PRO A 175 -2.10 5.84 -6.35
C PRO A 175 -1.55 4.42 -6.16
N PRO A 176 -2.16 3.40 -6.79
CA PRO A 176 -1.58 2.06 -6.84
C PRO A 176 -0.16 2.08 -7.42
N PRO A 177 0.79 1.29 -6.88
CA PRO A 177 2.10 1.14 -7.50
C PRO A 177 1.97 0.66 -8.95
N GLU A 178 2.71 1.29 -9.88
CA GLU A 178 2.51 1.19 -11.34
C GLU A 178 2.49 -0.25 -11.87
N TYR A 179 3.26 -1.15 -11.25
CA TYR A 179 3.40 -2.56 -11.65
C TYR A 179 2.73 -3.55 -10.69
N SER A 180 1.89 -3.07 -9.78
CA SER A 180 1.19 -3.94 -8.83
C SER A 180 -0.08 -4.55 -9.44
N VAL A 181 -0.44 -5.75 -8.99
CA VAL A 181 -1.74 -6.38 -9.31
C VAL A 181 -2.92 -5.49 -8.86
N ARG A 182 -2.67 -4.63 -7.86
CA ARG A 182 -3.62 -3.70 -7.24
C ARG A 182 -4.05 -2.56 -8.17
N THR A 183 -3.35 -2.31 -9.28
CA THR A 183 -3.80 -1.34 -10.29
C THR A 183 -5.16 -1.71 -10.87
N LYS A 184 -5.48 -3.02 -10.95
CA LYS A 184 -6.80 -3.51 -11.39
C LYS A 184 -7.92 -3.27 -10.37
N ASP A 185 -7.56 -3.04 -9.10
CA ASP A 185 -8.53 -2.77 -8.05
C ASP A 185 -9.03 -1.32 -8.08
N LEU A 186 -8.35 -0.43 -8.79
CA LEU A 186 -8.79 0.95 -9.00
C LEU A 186 -9.56 1.07 -10.32
N THR A 187 -10.83 1.45 -10.21
CA THR A 187 -11.66 1.81 -11.37
C THR A 187 -11.92 3.31 -11.33
N THR A 188 -11.53 4.00 -12.39
CA THR A 188 -11.83 5.42 -12.58
C THR A 188 -12.60 5.64 -13.88
N LYS A 189 -13.52 6.60 -13.90
CA LYS A 189 -14.20 7.07 -15.12
C LYS A 189 -14.43 8.58 -15.04
N GLY A 190 -14.50 9.21 -16.21
CA GLY A 190 -14.73 10.66 -16.32
C GLY A 190 -13.58 11.48 -15.77
N ASP A 191 -13.92 12.70 -15.33
CA ASP A 191 -12.96 13.66 -14.77
C ASP A 191 -12.76 13.40 -13.27
N ILE A 192 -11.54 13.01 -12.88
CA ILE A 192 -11.14 12.71 -11.50
C ILE A 192 -10.10 13.71 -10.96
N THR A 193 -9.93 14.86 -11.62
CA THR A 193 -8.94 15.86 -11.22
C THR A 193 -9.44 16.77 -10.10
N GLU A 194 -10.74 16.74 -9.81
CA GLU A 194 -11.40 17.64 -8.86
C GLU A 194 -12.31 16.89 -7.87
N ILE A 195 -11.69 16.11 -6.98
CA ILE A 195 -12.39 15.48 -5.86
C ILE A 195 -12.40 16.40 -4.65
N GLU A 196 -13.58 16.89 -4.27
CA GLU A 196 -13.73 17.76 -3.10
C GLU A 196 -13.64 16.96 -1.80
N VAL A 197 -12.95 17.55 -0.82
CA VAL A 197 -12.74 16.98 0.50
C VAL A 197 -13.33 17.92 1.55
N TRP A 198 -14.49 17.57 2.07
CA TRP A 198 -15.21 18.38 3.06
C TRP A 198 -15.04 17.81 4.46
N GLN A 199 -14.69 18.62 5.44
CA GLN A 199 -14.79 18.23 6.84
C GLN A 199 -16.26 18.09 7.22
N LEU A 200 -16.61 17.04 7.96
CA LEU A 200 -17.95 16.85 8.51
C LEU A 200 -18.00 17.28 9.97
N ILE A 201 -19.13 17.89 10.35
CA ILE A 201 -19.41 18.33 11.72
C ILE A 201 -20.62 17.56 12.23
N ALA A 202 -20.56 17.12 13.49
CA ALA A 202 -21.65 16.37 14.11
C ALA A 202 -22.95 17.21 14.11
N PRO A 203 -24.11 16.60 13.79
CA PRO A 203 -25.38 17.31 13.86
C PRO A 203 -25.64 17.74 15.31
N SER A 204 -25.69 19.05 15.57
CA SER A 204 -25.83 19.66 16.91
C SER A 204 -27.17 19.42 17.60
N ALA A 205 -27.94 18.40 17.19
CA ALA A 205 -29.19 18.05 17.84
C ALA A 205 -28.87 17.20 19.08
N THR A 206 -28.94 17.86 20.24
CA THR A 206 -28.82 17.34 21.62
C THR A 206 -27.40 16.95 22.09
N ASN A 207 -26.81 17.86 22.88
CA ASN A 207 -25.75 17.68 23.89
C ASN A 207 -24.61 16.69 23.58
N SER A 208 -23.43 17.26 23.29
CA SER A 208 -22.10 16.61 23.32
C SER A 208 -21.82 15.45 22.36
N SER A 209 -22.55 15.31 21.25
CA SER A 209 -22.21 14.29 20.26
C SER A 209 -20.96 14.69 19.47
N THR A 210 -19.86 13.97 19.68
CA THR A 210 -18.66 14.09 18.84
C THR A 210 -18.83 13.25 17.57
N MET A 211 -18.01 13.50 16.55
CA MET A 211 -18.00 12.68 15.34
C MET A 211 -17.56 11.22 15.59
N ASP A 212 -16.97 10.95 16.76
CA ASP A 212 -16.56 9.61 17.19
C ASP A 212 -17.73 8.77 17.71
N GLU A 213 -18.77 9.41 18.23
CA GLU A 213 -20.01 8.76 18.70
C GLU A 213 -21.00 8.46 17.57
N LEU A 214 -20.73 8.96 16.36
CA LEU A 214 -21.61 8.76 15.21
C LEU A 214 -21.75 7.27 14.88
N ASP A 215 -22.99 6.80 14.78
CA ASP A 215 -23.28 5.44 14.35
C ASP A 215 -23.14 5.33 12.83
N TYR A 216 -21.91 5.00 12.41
CA TYR A 216 -21.57 4.57 11.05
C TYR A 216 -22.10 3.18 10.73
N ASP A 217 -23.27 2.74 11.19
CA ASP A 217 -24.01 1.64 10.60
C ASP A 217 -25.49 2.04 10.33
N THR A 218 -25.87 3.26 10.70
CA THR A 218 -27.25 3.78 10.53
C THR A 218 -27.35 5.07 9.71
N LEU A 219 -26.23 5.66 9.30
CA LEU A 219 -26.21 6.75 8.31
C LEU A 219 -27.02 6.43 7.05
N SER A 220 -27.80 7.43 6.65
CA SER A 220 -28.65 7.44 5.48
C SER A 220 -28.52 8.80 4.82
N TYR A 221 -29.03 8.96 3.60
CA TYR A 221 -28.94 10.24 2.89
C TYR A 221 -29.57 11.41 3.68
N SER A 222 -30.61 11.15 4.49
CA SER A 222 -31.26 12.14 5.34
C SER A 222 -30.56 12.41 6.68
N THR A 223 -29.62 11.55 7.08
CA THR A 223 -28.91 11.64 8.37
C THR A 223 -27.40 11.87 8.19
N ILE A 224 -26.97 12.27 6.99
CA ILE A 224 -25.57 12.66 6.74
C ILE A 224 -25.24 13.88 7.62
N PRO A 225 -24.11 13.87 8.34
CA PRO A 225 -23.61 15.03 9.07
C PRO A 225 -23.43 16.25 8.16
N VAL A 226 -23.47 17.45 8.74
CA VAL A 226 -23.41 18.69 7.96
C VAL A 226 -21.97 18.93 7.49
N ARG A 227 -21.80 19.42 6.25
CA ARG A 227 -20.50 19.88 5.74
C ARG A 227 -20.05 21.12 6.50
N GLY A 228 -18.83 21.07 7.02
CA GLY A 228 -18.09 22.19 7.56
C GLY A 228 -17.19 22.82 6.50
N GLU A 229 -15.89 22.90 6.82
CA GLU A 229 -14.88 23.50 5.96
C GLU A 229 -14.51 22.61 4.75
N LEU A 230 -14.28 23.23 3.59
CA LEU A 230 -13.66 22.57 2.44
C LEU A 230 -12.15 22.52 2.69
N LEU A 231 -11.62 21.33 3.00
CA LEU A 231 -10.19 21.13 3.28
C LEU A 231 -9.34 21.17 2.01
N GLY A 232 -9.94 20.94 0.85
CA GLY A 232 -9.27 21.08 -0.44
C GLY A 232 -9.89 20.23 -1.54
N VAL A 233 -9.17 20.19 -2.66
CA VAL A 233 -9.53 19.43 -3.85
C VAL A 233 -8.35 18.52 -4.20
N LEU A 234 -8.62 17.25 -4.45
CA LEU A 234 -7.63 16.24 -4.82
C LEU A 234 -7.72 15.91 -6.31
N ASP A 235 -6.55 15.83 -6.94
CA ASP A 235 -6.37 15.38 -8.31
C ASP A 235 -5.83 13.94 -8.31
N LEU A 236 -6.67 12.98 -8.65
CA LEU A 236 -6.30 11.56 -8.61
C LEU A 236 -5.48 11.12 -9.83
N THR A 237 -5.27 12.01 -10.80
CA THR A 237 -4.38 11.80 -11.95
C THR A 237 -2.92 12.17 -11.65
N GLY A 238 -2.70 13.05 -10.67
CA GLY A 238 -1.38 13.54 -10.30
C GLY A 238 -0.49 12.45 -9.71
N ARG A 239 0.68 12.22 -10.32
CA ARG A 239 1.78 11.40 -9.76
C ARG A 239 2.89 12.34 -9.26
N PRO A 240 3.53 12.09 -8.09
CA PRO A 240 3.44 10.86 -7.29
C PRO A 240 2.25 10.77 -6.32
N ASN A 241 1.84 11.86 -5.67
CA ASN A 241 0.68 11.93 -4.77
C ASN A 241 0.00 13.30 -4.93
N SER A 242 -1.31 13.36 -4.75
CA SER A 242 -2.05 14.62 -4.64
C SER A 242 -2.42 14.86 -3.19
N THR A 243 -2.18 16.07 -2.68
CA THR A 243 -2.45 16.45 -1.29
C THR A 243 -3.32 17.68 -1.22
N THR A 244 -4.22 17.71 -0.24
CA THR A 244 -4.95 18.92 0.12
C THR A 244 -3.99 19.99 0.65
N VAL A 245 -4.50 21.20 0.86
CA VAL A 245 -3.77 22.20 1.64
C VAL A 245 -3.56 21.69 3.07
N GLU A 246 -2.48 22.16 3.72
CA GLU A 246 -2.25 21.88 5.13
C GLU A 246 -3.27 22.64 6.00
N PHE A 247 -3.90 21.93 6.92
CA PHE A 247 -4.87 22.46 7.88
C PHE A 247 -4.48 22.06 9.32
N ALA A 248 -5.17 22.64 10.31
CA ALA A 248 -4.94 22.28 11.70
C ALA A 248 -5.54 20.88 11.99
N CYS A 249 -4.75 19.98 12.58
CA CYS A 249 -5.28 18.69 13.01
C CYS A 249 -6.35 18.88 14.12
N PRO A 250 -7.42 18.08 14.12
CA PRO A 250 -8.34 18.00 15.27
C PRO A 250 -7.62 17.64 16.59
N SER A 251 -8.31 17.89 17.71
CA SER A 251 -7.73 17.72 19.05
C SER A 251 -7.46 16.24 19.39
N HIS A 252 -6.65 16.00 20.43
CA HIS A 252 -6.07 14.70 20.81
C HIS A 252 -7.06 13.51 20.85
N ASP A 253 -8.34 13.76 21.13
CA ASP A 253 -9.35 12.73 21.33
C ASP A 253 -10.41 12.68 20.20
N GLU A 254 -10.23 13.46 19.15
CA GLU A 254 -11.19 13.58 18.05
C GLU A 254 -10.64 12.99 16.76
N SER A 255 -11.43 12.17 16.08
CA SER A 255 -11.09 11.73 14.73
C SER A 255 -11.40 12.81 13.68
N LEU A 256 -10.61 12.86 12.62
CA LEU A 256 -10.97 13.65 11.44
C LEU A 256 -11.98 12.87 10.61
N VAL A 257 -13.16 13.44 10.40
CA VAL A 257 -14.17 12.84 9.51
C VAL A 257 -14.41 13.75 8.32
N VAL A 258 -14.34 13.16 7.12
CA VAL A 258 -14.50 13.89 5.87
C VAL A 258 -15.51 13.22 4.94
N GLU A 259 -16.13 14.03 4.11
CA GLU A 259 -16.89 13.61 2.94
C GLU A 259 -16.06 13.84 1.68
N MET A 260 -15.83 12.77 0.93
CA MET A 260 -15.26 12.79 -0.42
C MET A 260 -16.39 12.87 -1.45
N LYS A 261 -16.32 13.82 -2.36
CA LYS A 261 -17.36 14.04 -3.37
C LYS A 261 -16.80 14.48 -4.72
N CYS A 262 -17.39 13.95 -5.79
CA CYS A 262 -17.15 14.47 -7.14
C CYS A 262 -18.03 15.70 -7.42
N GLN A 263 -17.44 16.74 -8.01
CA GLN A 263 -18.20 17.90 -8.49
C GLN A 263 -18.71 17.73 -9.94
N ARG A 264 -17.91 17.06 -10.78
CA ARG A 264 -18.12 17.01 -12.24
C ARG A 264 -18.90 15.78 -12.71
N VAL A 265 -19.68 15.95 -13.77
CA VAL A 265 -20.43 14.86 -14.41
C VAL A 265 -19.50 13.73 -14.85
N ALA A 266 -20.00 12.50 -14.74
CA ALA A 266 -19.28 11.25 -15.06
C ALA A 266 -18.04 10.92 -14.19
N CYS A 267 -17.69 11.74 -13.19
CA CYS A 267 -16.64 11.42 -12.21
C CYS A 267 -17.01 10.16 -11.41
N HIS A 268 -16.12 9.17 -11.47
CA HIS A 268 -16.26 7.91 -10.78
C HIS A 268 -14.89 7.43 -10.32
N VAL A 269 -14.79 7.10 -9.04
CA VAL A 269 -13.61 6.45 -8.46
C VAL A 269 -14.11 5.34 -7.55
N SER A 270 -13.65 4.12 -7.78
CA SER A 270 -13.96 3.01 -6.87
C SER A 270 -12.80 2.06 -6.73
N PHE A 271 -12.53 1.64 -5.49
CA PHE A 271 -11.50 0.65 -5.20
C PHE A 271 -11.75 -0.08 -3.89
N LYS A 272 -10.94 -1.12 -3.63
CA LYS A 272 -10.97 -1.89 -2.38
C LYS A 272 -9.74 -1.59 -1.51
N GLN A 273 -9.91 -0.83 -0.45
CA GLN A 273 -8.96 -0.61 0.63
C GLN A 273 -8.80 -1.88 1.49
N VAL A 274 -7.59 -2.43 1.54
CA VAL A 274 -7.30 -3.65 2.32
C VAL A 274 -6.81 -3.26 3.72
N ASP A 275 -7.55 -3.65 4.76
CA ASP A 275 -7.35 -3.17 6.13
C ASP A 275 -6.01 -3.60 6.76
N ILE A 276 -5.44 -4.74 6.35
CA ILE A 276 -4.24 -5.30 6.98
C ILE A 276 -2.98 -4.48 6.65
N ALA A 277 -2.90 -3.90 5.44
CA ALA A 277 -1.81 -3.04 5.00
C ALA A 277 -2.23 -2.30 3.71
N PRO A 278 -2.90 -1.14 3.81
CA PRO A 278 -3.28 -0.41 2.62
C PRO A 278 -2.02 0.10 1.90
N THR A 279 -1.89 -0.25 0.62
CA THR A 279 -0.75 0.16 -0.22
C THR A 279 -1.05 1.40 -1.06
N PHE A 280 -2.33 1.71 -1.24
CA PHE A 280 -2.87 2.82 -2.02
C PHE A 280 -4.25 3.21 -1.49
N GLY A 281 -4.66 4.45 -1.71
CA GLY A 281 -5.91 5.00 -1.21
C GLY A 281 -5.74 6.42 -0.69
N PHE A 282 -6.67 6.84 0.17
CA PHE A 282 -6.58 8.11 0.87
C PHE A 282 -5.96 7.94 2.25
N GLU A 283 -5.01 8.79 2.60
CA GLU A 283 -4.36 8.78 3.90
C GLU A 283 -4.33 10.19 4.51
N LEU A 284 -4.44 10.25 5.82
CA LEU A 284 -4.15 11.44 6.61
C LEU A 284 -2.65 11.51 6.84
N VAL A 285 -2.04 12.62 6.44
CA VAL A 285 -0.64 12.93 6.68
C VAL A 285 -0.56 13.98 7.76
N THR A 286 0.19 13.71 8.82
CA THR A 286 0.41 14.65 9.92
C THR A 286 1.87 14.99 10.05
N ARG A 287 2.18 16.28 10.12
CA ARG A 287 3.52 16.80 10.31
C ARG A 287 3.65 17.49 11.66
N ARG A 288 4.73 17.17 12.38
CA ARG A 288 5.14 17.97 13.55
C ARG A 288 5.81 19.25 13.08
N LYS A 289 5.33 20.42 13.51
CA LYS A 289 6.10 21.66 13.34
C LYS A 289 7.38 21.56 14.17
N GLN A 290 8.53 21.59 13.50
CA GLN A 290 9.79 21.76 14.20
C GLN A 290 9.82 23.18 14.77
N VAL A 291 9.76 23.29 16.10
CA VAL A 291 10.14 24.53 16.77
C VAL A 291 11.63 24.72 16.49
N ARG A 292 11.96 25.68 15.62
CA ARG A 292 13.34 26.16 15.51
C ARG A 292 13.73 26.66 16.89
N GLN A 293 14.55 25.90 17.61
CA GLN A 293 15.32 26.45 18.72
C GLN A 293 16.25 27.49 18.09
N GLN A 294 15.89 28.76 18.23
CA GLN A 294 16.82 29.86 18.00
C GLN A 294 17.87 29.76 19.10
N SER A 295 19.07 29.32 18.73
CA SER A 295 20.30 29.48 19.51
C SER A 295 20.81 30.91 19.39
#